data_AF-L7VVY0-F1
#
_entry.id   AF-L7VVY0-F1
#
_cell.length_a   1.000
_cell.length_b   1.000
_cell.length_c   1.000
_cell.angle_alpha   90.00
_cell.angle_beta   90.00
_cell.angle_gamma   90.00
#
_symmetry.space_group_name_H-M   'P 1'
#
loop_
_entity.id
_entity.type
_entity.pdbx_description
1 polymer ?
#
loop_
_entity_poly.entity_id
_entity_poly.type
_entity_poly.pdbx_seq_one_letter_code
_entity_poly.pdbx_strand_id
1 'polypeptide(L)'
;MTGISQMPVRLRHDRRYRNLGVTSMKKPYRRYGTDKLSWWLSLVVLLSLLGCAPPTPTPVTIQPIPAGDPAAGVVAFQSYGCHTCHVIPGVRNANSLAGPPLTAWAERSYIAGKLANEPVHLIEWLRFPQRVEPGTAMPDMGVTAEDAGHMAAYLYTLRSNRTWYEQTVHWLRLDQWGLSQ
;
A
#
# COMPACT_ATOMS: atom_id res chain seq x y z
N MET A 1 18.43 12.25 42.65
CA MET A 1 17.72 11.33 43.58
C MET A 1 16.30 11.85 43.78
N THR A 2 15.34 11.35 43.00
CA THR A 2 13.87 11.44 43.17
C THR A 2 13.30 10.83 41.88
N GLY A 3 12.59 9.71 41.79
CA GLY A 3 11.76 9.00 42.77
C GLY A 3 10.33 8.92 42.22
N ILE A 4 10.12 8.28 41.06
CA ILE A 4 8.77 8.12 40.47
C ILE A 4 8.09 6.92 41.15
N SER A 5 7.07 7.23 41.95
CA SER A 5 6.25 6.29 42.71
C SER A 5 5.24 5.58 41.80
N GLN A 6 5.35 4.25 41.70
CA GLN A 6 4.34 3.41 41.04
C GLN A 6 3.14 3.16 41.98
N MET A 7 1.93 3.26 41.45
CA MET A 7 0.69 2.89 42.16
C MET A 7 0.17 1.52 41.68
N PRO A 8 -0.26 0.62 42.58
CA PRO A 8 -0.81 -0.68 42.21
C PRO A 8 -2.33 -0.64 41.98
N VAL A 9 -2.78 -1.23 40.86
CA VAL A 9 -4.20 -1.47 40.56
C VAL A 9 -4.65 -2.75 41.29
N ARG A 10 -5.60 -2.60 42.23
CA ARG A 10 -6.23 -3.72 42.95
C ARG A 10 -7.29 -4.38 42.07
N LEU A 11 -7.14 -5.69 41.83
CA LEU A 11 -8.18 -6.54 41.26
C LEU A 11 -9.21 -6.87 42.36
N ARG A 12 -10.46 -6.44 42.16
CA ARG A 12 -11.59 -6.75 43.04
C ARG A 12 -12.22 -8.07 42.58
N HIS A 13 -12.21 -9.04 43.48
CA HIS A 13 -12.98 -10.27 43.41
C HIS A 13 -14.48 -9.97 43.44
N ASP A 14 -15.28 -10.73 42.68
CA ASP A 14 -16.62 -11.07 43.15
C ASP A 14 -16.89 -12.57 43.02
N ARG A 15 -17.45 -13.09 44.11
CA ARG A 15 -17.60 -14.50 44.46
C ARG A 15 -19.08 -14.74 44.67
N ARG A 16 -19.77 -15.29 43.68
CA ARG A 16 -21.05 -16.02 43.81
C ARG A 16 -21.03 -17.05 42.68
N TYR A 17 -21.35 -18.32 42.86
CA TYR A 17 -22.59 -18.85 43.43
C TYR A 17 -22.36 -20.22 44.11
N ARG A 18 -23.09 -20.44 45.21
CA ARG A 18 -23.21 -21.71 45.93
C ARG A 18 -24.29 -22.60 45.30
N ASN A 19 -23.96 -23.89 45.21
CA ASN A 19 -24.75 -25.08 45.53
C ASN A 19 -26.17 -25.24 44.99
N LEU A 20 -26.36 -26.24 44.12
CA LEU A 20 -27.53 -27.12 44.15
C LEU A 20 -27.06 -28.56 43.88
N GLY A 21 -27.27 -29.43 44.86
CA GLY A 21 -27.06 -30.87 44.70
C GLY A 21 -28.21 -31.49 43.92
N VAL A 22 -27.90 -32.42 43.02
CA VAL A 22 -28.88 -33.38 42.49
C VAL A 22 -28.20 -34.73 42.35
N THR A 23 -28.91 -35.72 42.85
CA THR A 23 -28.58 -37.12 43.08
C THR A 23 -28.26 -37.92 41.81
N SER A 24 -27.34 -38.86 42.00
CA SER A 24 -27.05 -40.02 41.14
C SER A 24 -28.31 -40.78 40.71
N MET A 25 -28.55 -40.86 39.40
CA MET A 25 -29.38 -41.88 38.77
C MET A 25 -28.60 -42.48 37.59
N LYS A 26 -28.06 -43.68 37.77
CA LYS A 26 -27.48 -44.50 36.70
C LYS A 26 -28.63 -45.02 35.82
N LYS A 27 -28.76 -44.51 34.59
CA LYS A 27 -29.62 -45.12 33.56
C LYS A 27 -28.83 -46.20 32.79
N PRO A 28 -29.44 -47.35 32.46
CA PRO A 28 -28.79 -48.39 31.68
C PRO A 28 -28.57 -47.91 30.24
N TYR A 29 -27.32 -47.95 29.80
CA TYR A 29 -26.91 -47.62 28.45
C TYR A 29 -27.39 -48.73 27.49
N ARG A 30 -28.48 -48.45 26.76
CA ARG A 30 -28.99 -49.34 25.70
C ARG A 30 -28.11 -49.16 24.46
N ARG A 31 -27.29 -50.17 24.18
CA ARG A 31 -26.39 -50.25 23.03
C ARG A 31 -27.23 -50.29 21.74
N TYR A 32 -27.48 -49.13 21.14
CA TYR A 32 -28.01 -49.04 19.78
C TYR A 32 -26.82 -49.05 18.81
N GLY A 33 -26.79 -50.05 17.92
CA GLY A 33 -25.81 -50.15 16.85
C GLY A 33 -25.94 -48.98 15.88
N THR A 34 -24.99 -48.05 15.95
CA THR A 34 -24.87 -46.91 15.02
C THR A 34 -23.46 -46.88 14.44
N ASP A 35 -23.01 -47.99 13.89
CA ASP A 35 -21.67 -48.14 13.30
C ASP A 35 -21.59 -47.65 11.84
N LYS A 36 -22.72 -47.27 11.19
CA LYS A 36 -22.68 -46.73 9.83
C LYS A 36 -23.01 -45.25 9.67
N LEU A 37 -23.88 -44.67 10.51
CA LEU A 37 -24.25 -43.25 10.39
C LEU A 37 -23.22 -42.28 11.00
N SER A 38 -22.45 -42.74 11.99
CA SER A 38 -21.39 -41.95 12.65
C SER A 38 -20.16 -41.72 11.77
N TRP A 39 -19.85 -42.66 10.86
CA TRP A 39 -18.72 -42.52 9.92
C TRP A 39 -18.98 -41.47 8.85
N TRP A 40 -20.21 -41.40 8.31
CA TRP A 40 -20.57 -40.42 7.29
C TRP A 40 -20.60 -38.98 7.82
N LEU A 41 -21.09 -38.77 9.06
CA LEU A 41 -21.09 -37.45 9.68
C LEU A 41 -19.66 -36.97 10.00
N SER A 42 -18.77 -37.87 10.41
CA SER A 42 -17.37 -37.54 10.66
C SER A 42 -16.62 -37.16 9.37
N LEU A 43 -16.95 -37.80 8.25
CA LEU A 43 -16.32 -37.54 6.95
C LEU A 43 -16.73 -36.17 6.38
N VAL A 44 -17.99 -35.78 6.53
CA VAL A 44 -18.49 -34.45 6.09
C VAL A 44 -17.91 -33.31 6.93
N VAL A 45 -17.80 -33.49 8.25
CA VAL A 45 -17.17 -32.51 9.14
C VAL A 45 -15.67 -32.36 8.84
N LEU A 46 -14.97 -33.47 8.57
CA LEU A 46 -13.55 -33.42 8.19
C LEU A 46 -13.33 -32.75 6.81
N LEU A 47 -14.23 -32.98 5.85
CA LEU A 47 -14.18 -32.34 4.53
C LEU A 47 -14.42 -30.82 4.59
N SER A 48 -15.18 -30.36 5.58
CA SER A 48 -15.54 -28.94 5.75
C SER A 48 -14.38 -28.08 6.29
N LEU A 49 -13.33 -28.69 6.84
CA LEU A 49 -12.19 -27.98 7.45
C LEU A 49 -11.00 -27.74 6.49
N LEU A 50 -11.05 -28.22 5.25
CA LEU A 50 -9.99 -27.99 4.24
C LEU A 50 -10.17 -26.69 3.43
N GLY A 51 -11.18 -25.87 3.74
CA GLY A 51 -11.62 -24.75 2.88
C GLY A 51 -10.91 -23.39 3.07
N CYS A 52 -9.93 -23.25 3.96
CA CYS A 52 -9.23 -21.98 4.16
C CYS A 52 -7.82 -22.01 3.57
N ALA A 53 -7.73 -21.91 2.24
CA ALA A 53 -6.51 -21.44 1.61
C ALA A 53 -6.43 -19.92 1.83
N PRO A 54 -5.35 -19.36 2.41
CA PRO A 54 -5.16 -17.92 2.40
C PRO A 54 -5.14 -17.42 0.95
N PRO A 55 -5.70 -16.24 0.65
CA PRO A 55 -5.58 -15.67 -0.69
C PRO A 55 -4.10 -15.56 -1.01
N THR A 56 -3.65 -16.27 -2.05
CA THR A 56 -2.31 -16.12 -2.59
C THR A 56 -2.09 -14.64 -2.85
N PRO A 57 -1.03 -14.01 -2.31
CA PRO A 57 -0.72 -12.64 -2.70
C PRO A 57 -0.52 -12.66 -4.22
N THR A 58 -1.46 -12.06 -4.95
CA THR A 58 -1.29 -11.85 -6.37
C THR A 58 0.01 -11.07 -6.50
N PRO A 59 1.01 -11.57 -7.26
CA PRO A 59 2.12 -10.73 -7.62
C PRO A 59 1.52 -9.50 -8.27
N VAL A 60 1.77 -8.33 -7.69
CA VAL A 60 1.44 -7.06 -8.33
C VAL A 60 2.29 -7.03 -9.58
N THR A 61 1.70 -7.48 -10.69
CA THR A 61 2.30 -7.32 -12.00
C THR A 61 2.33 -5.82 -12.25
N ILE A 62 3.48 -5.21 -11.99
CA ILE A 62 3.80 -3.90 -12.52
C ILE A 62 3.77 -4.10 -14.03
N GLN A 63 2.63 -3.83 -14.67
CA GLN A 63 2.60 -3.81 -16.12
C GLN A 63 3.62 -2.76 -16.55
N PRO A 64 4.63 -3.13 -17.35
CA PRO A 64 5.56 -2.15 -17.84
C PRO A 64 4.77 -1.16 -18.67
N ILE A 65 4.72 0.09 -18.19
CA ILE A 65 4.44 1.26 -19.02
C ILE A 65 5.26 1.06 -20.28
N PRO A 66 4.71 1.24 -21.50
CA PRO A 66 5.54 1.28 -22.71
C PRO A 66 6.76 2.13 -22.40
N ALA A 67 7.94 1.50 -22.43
CA ALA A 67 9.07 1.80 -21.55
C ALA A 67 9.45 3.29 -21.53
N GLY A 68 8.82 4.07 -20.64
CA GLY A 68 9.22 5.44 -20.41
C GLY A 68 10.63 5.44 -19.83
N ASP A 69 11.51 6.24 -20.41
CA ASP A 69 12.83 6.53 -19.84
C ASP A 69 12.71 7.48 -18.62
N PRO A 70 13.06 7.03 -17.40
CA PRO A 70 13.05 7.88 -16.21
C PRO A 70 13.99 9.09 -16.30
N ALA A 71 15.11 9.00 -17.02
CA ALA A 71 16.05 10.11 -17.18
C ALA A 71 15.42 11.23 -18.02
N ALA A 72 14.79 10.88 -19.15
CA ALA A 72 13.95 11.80 -19.90
C ALA A 72 12.81 12.39 -19.04
N GLY A 73 12.26 11.61 -18.10
CA GLY A 73 11.23 12.08 -17.17
C GLY A 73 11.71 13.21 -16.26
N VAL A 74 12.95 13.14 -15.76
CA VAL A 74 13.58 14.22 -14.97
C VAL A 74 13.69 15.51 -15.78
N VAL A 75 14.07 15.40 -17.06
CA VAL A 75 14.14 16.55 -17.97
C VAL A 75 12.75 17.13 -18.20
N ALA A 76 11.75 16.27 -18.47
CA ALA A 76 10.40 16.69 -18.73
C ALA A 76 9.78 17.45 -17.52
N PHE A 77 10.00 16.99 -16.28
CA PHE A 77 9.54 17.73 -15.09
C PHE A 77 10.08 19.15 -14.99
N GLN A 78 11.30 19.40 -15.49
CA GLN A 78 11.87 20.76 -15.55
C GLN A 78 11.25 21.55 -16.70
N SER A 79 11.20 20.96 -17.90
CA SER A 79 10.70 21.63 -19.11
C SER A 79 9.25 22.08 -19.00
N TYR A 80 8.40 21.27 -18.37
CA TYR A 80 6.99 21.63 -18.12
C TYR A 80 6.79 22.41 -16.82
N GLY A 81 7.84 22.79 -16.09
CA GLY A 81 7.73 23.65 -14.91
C GLY A 81 7.15 22.99 -13.66
N CYS A 82 7.04 21.66 -13.60
CA CYS A 82 6.46 20.96 -12.45
C CYS A 82 7.23 21.24 -11.14
N HIS A 83 8.53 21.52 -11.25
CA HIS A 83 9.41 21.87 -10.14
C HIS A 83 9.01 23.15 -9.39
N THR A 84 8.25 24.06 -10.00
CA THR A 84 7.83 25.32 -9.38
C THR A 84 6.73 25.11 -8.33
N CYS A 85 6.02 23.98 -8.40
CA CYS A 85 4.91 23.68 -7.50
C CYS A 85 5.19 22.48 -6.59
N HIS A 86 5.98 21.51 -7.05
CA HIS A 86 6.17 20.26 -6.35
C HIS A 86 7.60 20.06 -5.83
N VAL A 87 7.71 19.36 -4.69
CA VAL A 87 8.95 18.69 -4.31
C VAL A 87 9.09 17.44 -5.17
N ILE A 88 10.16 17.36 -5.96
CA ILE A 88 10.44 16.19 -6.79
C ILE A 88 11.90 15.79 -6.54
N PRO A 89 12.18 14.63 -5.90
CA PRO A 89 13.53 14.11 -5.76
C PRO A 89 14.29 14.15 -7.08
N GLY A 90 15.61 14.38 -7.07
CA GLY A 90 16.44 14.35 -8.28
C GLY A 90 16.23 15.45 -9.31
N VAL A 91 15.11 16.17 -9.29
CA VAL A 91 14.82 17.27 -10.21
C VAL A 91 15.37 18.58 -9.63
N ARG A 92 16.10 19.34 -10.46
CA ARG A 92 16.73 20.60 -10.04
C ARG A 92 15.67 21.61 -9.58
N ASN A 93 15.91 22.26 -8.44
CA ASN A 93 15.05 23.30 -7.85
C ASN A 93 13.58 22.88 -7.66
N ALA A 94 13.30 21.57 -7.54
CA ALA A 94 11.97 21.03 -7.25
C ALA A 94 11.80 20.86 -5.74
N ASN A 95 11.62 21.96 -5.03
CA ASN A 95 11.47 22.01 -3.57
C ASN A 95 10.25 22.84 -3.13
N SER A 96 9.32 23.12 -4.04
CA SER A 96 8.11 23.88 -3.76
C SER A 96 7.00 23.02 -3.14
N LEU A 97 6.17 23.63 -2.31
CA LEU A 97 5.03 22.99 -1.65
C LEU A 97 3.69 23.63 -2.06
N ALA A 98 3.65 24.37 -3.17
CA ALA A 98 2.39 24.88 -3.71
C ALA A 98 1.46 23.74 -4.16
N GLY A 99 2.05 22.63 -4.61
CA GLY A 99 1.41 21.32 -4.75
C GLY A 99 1.97 20.30 -3.76
N PRO A 100 1.31 19.14 -3.58
CA PRO A 100 1.79 18.09 -2.69
C PRO A 100 3.15 17.55 -3.16
N PRO A 101 4.08 17.16 -2.26
CA PRO A 101 5.34 16.56 -2.67
C PRO A 101 5.08 15.31 -3.53
N LEU A 102 5.96 14.98 -4.48
CA LEU A 102 5.85 13.77 -5.33
C LEU A 102 6.75 12.62 -4.82
N THR A 103 7.21 12.70 -3.58
CA THR A 103 8.00 11.66 -2.91
C THR A 103 7.21 10.36 -2.73
N ALA A 104 7.92 9.22 -2.73
CA ALA A 104 7.37 7.88 -2.53
C ALA A 104 6.11 7.59 -3.39
N TRP A 105 6.08 8.13 -4.61
CA TRP A 105 4.90 8.05 -5.48
C TRP A 105 4.45 6.61 -5.75
N ALA A 106 5.39 5.68 -5.93
CA ALA A 106 5.11 4.28 -6.24
C ALA A 106 4.34 3.53 -5.13
N GLU A 107 4.22 4.13 -3.95
CA GLU A 107 3.49 3.55 -2.80
C GLU A 107 2.10 4.16 -2.61
N ARG A 108 1.74 5.18 -3.41
CA ARG A 108 0.41 5.80 -3.34
C ARG A 108 -0.65 4.86 -3.87
N SER A 109 -1.82 4.88 -3.25
CA SER A 109 -3.00 4.15 -3.74
C SER A 109 -3.79 4.96 -4.78
N TYR A 110 -3.78 6.30 -4.66
CA TYR A 110 -4.64 7.18 -5.46
C TYR A 110 -3.89 8.35 -6.09
N ILE A 111 -4.39 8.79 -7.25
CA ILE A 111 -4.00 10.00 -8.00
C ILE A 111 -5.16 10.99 -7.90
N ALA A 112 -4.84 12.24 -7.53
CA ALA A 112 -5.83 13.30 -7.26
C ALA A 112 -6.94 12.90 -6.26
N GLY A 113 -6.71 11.86 -5.45
CA GLY A 113 -7.70 11.31 -4.50
C GLY A 113 -8.87 10.55 -5.15
N LYS A 114 -8.85 10.31 -6.46
CA LYS A 114 -9.98 9.70 -7.19
C LYS A 114 -9.60 8.50 -8.05
N LEU A 115 -8.49 8.59 -8.80
CA LEU A 115 -8.07 7.51 -9.70
C LEU A 115 -7.14 6.54 -8.97
N ALA A 116 -7.25 5.24 -9.26
CA ALA A 116 -6.26 4.27 -8.79
C ALA A 116 -4.87 4.62 -9.36
N ASN A 117 -3.81 4.45 -8.57
CA ASN A 117 -2.44 4.76 -8.98
C ASN A 117 -1.88 3.75 -9.99
N GLU A 118 -2.38 3.85 -11.22
CA GLU A 118 -1.97 3.05 -12.37
C GLU A 118 -1.34 3.95 -13.44
N PRO A 119 -0.37 3.45 -14.22
CA PRO A 119 0.33 4.24 -15.23
C PRO A 119 -0.57 4.98 -16.20
N VAL A 120 -1.63 4.34 -16.68
CA VAL A 120 -2.58 4.94 -17.62
C VAL A 120 -3.29 6.15 -17.01
N HIS A 121 -3.69 6.06 -15.75
CA HIS A 121 -4.32 7.15 -15.02
C HIS A 121 -3.34 8.28 -14.70
N LEU A 122 -2.08 7.95 -14.43
CA LEU A 122 -1.05 8.97 -14.21
C LEU A 122 -0.76 9.74 -15.50
N ILE A 123 -0.61 9.04 -16.62
CA ILE A 123 -0.43 9.66 -17.94
C ILE A 123 -1.62 10.55 -18.26
N GLU A 124 -2.85 10.09 -18.00
CA GLU A 124 -4.03 10.92 -18.19
C GLU A 124 -4.02 12.17 -17.30
N TRP A 125 -3.74 12.01 -16.00
CA TRP A 125 -3.68 13.11 -15.03
C TRP A 125 -2.65 14.16 -15.39
N LEU A 126 -1.45 13.76 -15.82
CA LEU A 126 -0.37 14.68 -16.19
C LEU A 126 -0.72 15.52 -17.42
N ARG A 127 -1.49 14.94 -18.35
CA ARG A 127 -1.84 15.60 -19.62
C ARG A 127 -3.09 16.47 -19.49
N PHE A 128 -4.06 16.04 -18.69
CA PHE A 128 -5.39 16.64 -18.65
C PHE A 128 -5.94 16.76 -17.21
N PRO A 129 -5.21 17.44 -16.29
CA PRO A 129 -5.64 17.56 -14.90
C PRO A 129 -7.01 18.22 -14.75
N GLN A 130 -7.36 19.23 -15.57
CA GLN A 130 -8.68 19.87 -15.49
C GLN A 130 -9.83 18.99 -15.99
N ARG A 131 -9.54 17.99 -16.83
CA ARG A 131 -10.55 17.01 -17.27
C ARG A 131 -10.82 15.96 -16.20
N VAL A 132 -9.77 15.53 -15.50
CA VAL A 132 -9.87 14.54 -14.42
C VAL A 132 -10.46 15.17 -13.15
N GLU A 133 -9.97 16.36 -12.78
CA GLU A 133 -10.43 17.14 -11.64
C GLU A 133 -10.74 18.59 -12.05
N PRO A 134 -11.97 18.87 -12.52
CA PRO A 134 -12.36 20.23 -12.87
C PRO A 134 -12.19 21.20 -11.69
N GLY A 135 -11.42 22.28 -11.90
CA GLY A 135 -11.16 23.29 -10.85
C GLY A 135 -9.99 22.96 -9.92
N THR A 136 -9.21 21.91 -10.18
CA THR A 136 -7.95 21.68 -9.48
C THR A 136 -6.96 22.83 -9.69
N ALA A 137 -6.06 23.04 -8.73
CA ALA A 137 -5.01 24.05 -8.83
C ALA A 137 -3.93 23.71 -9.87
N MET A 138 -3.81 22.44 -10.29
CA MET A 138 -2.88 22.01 -11.33
C MET A 138 -3.45 22.37 -12.72
N PRO A 139 -2.85 23.31 -13.47
CA PRO A 139 -3.36 23.69 -14.78
C PRO A 139 -3.01 22.64 -15.85
N ASP A 140 -3.67 22.70 -17.01
CA ASP A 140 -3.31 21.87 -18.15
C ASP A 140 -1.96 22.37 -18.73
N MET A 141 -0.89 21.58 -18.51
CA MET A 141 0.48 21.96 -18.87
C MET A 141 0.83 21.68 -20.34
N GLY A 142 -0.09 21.09 -21.11
CA GLY A 142 0.17 20.72 -22.51
C GLY A 142 1.14 19.54 -22.68
N VAL A 143 1.26 18.66 -21.68
CA VAL A 143 2.18 17.51 -21.72
C VAL A 143 1.83 16.55 -22.86
N THR A 144 2.84 16.15 -23.63
CA THR A 144 2.67 15.13 -24.66
C THR A 144 2.43 13.74 -24.04
N ALA A 145 1.92 12.79 -24.83
CA ALA A 145 1.75 11.41 -24.35
C ALA A 145 3.09 10.75 -23.99
N GLU A 146 4.12 11.04 -24.79
CA GLU A 146 5.46 10.52 -24.64
C GLU A 146 6.12 11.04 -23.35
N ASP A 147 6.14 12.37 -23.17
CA ASP A 147 6.71 12.98 -21.96
C ASP A 147 5.97 12.55 -20.69
N ALA A 148 4.64 12.42 -20.75
CA ALA A 148 3.87 11.91 -19.62
C ALA A 148 4.25 10.46 -19.29
N GLY A 149 4.58 9.64 -20.29
CA GLY A 149 5.11 8.29 -20.10
C GLY A 149 6.47 8.28 -19.40
N HIS A 150 7.39 9.15 -19.83
CA HIS A 150 8.69 9.34 -19.19
C HIS A 150 8.57 9.81 -17.73
N MET A 151 7.72 10.81 -17.48
CA MET A 151 7.42 11.30 -16.13
C MET A 151 6.80 10.22 -15.24
N ALA A 152 5.85 9.44 -15.78
CA ALA A 152 5.24 8.34 -15.04
C ALA A 152 6.29 7.28 -14.68
N ALA A 153 7.13 6.87 -15.64
CA ALA A 153 8.22 5.93 -15.40
C ALA A 153 9.15 6.42 -14.28
N TYR A 154 9.51 7.72 -14.28
CA TYR A 154 10.28 8.33 -13.21
C TYR A 154 9.58 8.25 -11.85
N LEU A 155 8.32 8.67 -11.76
CA LEU A 155 7.57 8.69 -10.50
C LEU A 155 7.43 7.29 -9.90
N TYR A 156 7.24 6.25 -10.71
CA TYR A 156 7.18 4.87 -10.22
C TYR A 156 8.54 4.31 -9.74
N THR A 157 9.64 5.01 -10.00
CA THR A 157 10.92 4.70 -9.32
C THR A 157 10.93 5.19 -7.87
N LEU A 158 10.07 6.14 -7.48
CA LEU A 158 10.12 6.80 -6.18
C LEU A 158 9.40 5.99 -5.09
N ARG A 159 10.16 5.42 -4.14
CA ARG A 159 9.68 4.62 -2.99
C ARG A 159 10.04 5.28 -1.66
N SER A 160 9.74 4.72 -0.50
CA SER A 160 10.03 5.32 0.82
C SER A 160 11.31 4.80 1.48
N ASN A 161 11.89 3.69 1.00
CA ASN A 161 13.02 3.08 1.69
C ASN A 161 14.28 3.97 1.62
N ARG A 162 14.95 4.19 2.75
CA ARG A 162 16.07 5.16 2.88
C ARG A 162 17.25 4.87 1.95
N THR A 163 17.46 3.60 1.60
CA THR A 163 18.49 3.14 0.66
C THR A 163 18.21 3.53 -0.80
N TRP A 164 16.95 3.67 -1.20
CA TRP A 164 16.56 3.99 -2.57
C TRP A 164 16.88 5.44 -2.94
N TYR A 165 16.85 6.40 -2.01
CA TYR A 165 17.15 7.80 -2.30
C TYR A 165 18.66 7.99 -2.59
N GLU A 166 19.51 7.35 -1.79
CA GLU A 166 20.97 7.37 -1.94
C GLU A 166 21.44 6.61 -3.18
N GLN A 167 20.78 5.49 -3.50
CA GLN A 167 21.06 4.72 -4.70
C GLN A 167 20.47 5.46 -5.92
N THR A 168 19.15 5.61 -6.03
CA THR A 168 18.46 6.05 -7.27
C THR A 168 18.74 7.46 -7.73
N VAL A 169 18.85 8.39 -6.78
CA VAL A 169 19.20 9.78 -7.10
C VAL A 169 20.72 9.95 -7.19
N HIS A 170 21.46 9.00 -6.62
CA HIS A 170 22.89 8.74 -6.75
C HIS A 170 23.38 8.90 -8.19
N TRP A 171 23.02 7.93 -9.02
CA TRP A 171 23.48 7.80 -10.40
C TRP A 171 22.94 8.88 -11.33
N LEU A 172 21.63 9.20 -11.28
CA LEU A 172 21.03 10.26 -12.10
C LEU A 172 21.74 11.61 -11.89
N ARG A 173 22.21 11.88 -10.68
CA ARG A 173 23.00 13.08 -10.38
C ARG A 173 24.41 12.98 -10.96
N LEU A 174 25.11 11.86 -10.82
CA LEU A 174 26.49 11.74 -11.33
C LEU A 174 26.57 11.90 -12.85
N ASP A 175 25.57 11.38 -13.57
CA ASP A 175 25.53 11.44 -15.03
C ASP A 175 25.21 12.87 -15.52
N GLN A 176 24.35 13.61 -14.82
CA GLN A 176 24.01 14.99 -15.19
C GLN A 176 25.16 15.99 -14.97
N TRP A 177 26.18 15.65 -14.17
CA TRP A 177 27.36 16.49 -13.91
C TRP A 177 28.62 15.99 -14.65
N GLY A 178 28.52 14.94 -15.47
CA GLY A 178 29.66 14.40 -16.22
C GLY A 178 30.78 13.82 -15.34
N LEU A 179 30.44 13.27 -14.16
CA LEU A 179 31.40 12.81 -13.16
C LEU A 179 31.70 11.30 -13.19
N SER A 180 31.23 10.57 -14.20
CA SER A 180 31.59 9.17 -14.42
C SER A 180 32.65 9.03 -15.52
N GLN A 181 33.92 8.93 -15.09
CA GLN A 181 35.00 8.28 -15.85
C GLN A 181 35.48 7.06 -15.10
#